data_AF-A0AAJ7T374-F1
#
_entry.id   AF-A0AAJ7T374-F1
#
_cell.length_a   1.000
_cell.length_b   1.000
_cell.length_c   1.000
_cell.angle_alpha   90.00
_cell.angle_beta   90.00
_cell.angle_gamma   90.00
#
_symmetry.space_group_name_H-M   'P 1'
#
loop_
_entity.id
_entity.type
_entity.pdbx_description
1 polymer ?
#
loop_
_entity_poly.entity_id
_entity_poly.type
_entity_poly.pdbx_seq_one_letter_code
_entity_poly.pdbx_strand_id
1 'polypeptide(L)'
;MHFSIPDTEEWAGEAARFVTYNIHVNGALHCRVRYSQMHGLHEQLKRCSGGGVGQMFPPKRLLPLSSAQVEQRRELLERYIQAVSQDPVLGTSEVFHSFLRKAQQDTQQVPSQAVQLQVLLANGQMVSVHVESTHQTDDILEAVAAKLELPEELVHYFALFLVRDRGGGAFSFIRRLQEFELPYISVTSLQSLDYKIVLRKSYWDTAYDDDIMESIVGLNLLYIQAVSDVERGWIVASKEQLQQLKSLQDKGSKKEYIQFSQTLKYYGYLQFDPCITDFPEKGCKVIVAVGNKELNFRVLLSSDQAKEGSFKVTRMRCWRVASCVTTAARHGAPSQVAASNGLVSAPPLSATLRATTSPAEVRLELAFEYLITKDKLQWISISSQQAIMMSICLQGMVDELMIKKSGGKIRKARLVEMREEKNRGFMQCHLVRPQMKRGRLSSRVEFSNKHSPPQSKLSSMSLRGLACSALVGGLASRGSQVRGGSGDGYLENDAFEGIGDDDL
;
A
#
# COMPACT_ATOMS: atom_id res chain seq x y z
N MET A 1 2.46 -0.59 5.49
CA MET A 1 1.20 -0.12 4.84
C MET A 1 0.41 0.71 5.84
N HIS A 2 -0.33 1.74 5.40
CA HIS A 2 -1.05 2.61 6.34
C HIS A 2 -2.56 2.28 6.35
N PHE A 3 -3.02 1.67 7.44
CA PHE A 3 -4.44 1.40 7.68
C PHE A 3 -5.04 2.44 8.62
N SER A 4 -6.27 2.88 8.34
CA SER A 4 -7.07 3.73 9.22
C SER A 4 -8.55 3.39 9.12
N ILE A 5 -9.34 3.77 10.11
CA ILE A 5 -10.79 3.68 10.15
C ILE A 5 -11.32 5.06 10.56
N PRO A 6 -11.32 6.05 9.64
CA PRO A 6 -11.60 7.44 10.00
C PRO A 6 -13.03 7.67 10.54
N ASP A 7 -13.99 6.85 10.11
CA ASP A 7 -15.39 7.02 10.46
C ASP A 7 -16.18 5.70 10.42
N THR A 8 -17.45 5.79 10.82
CA THR A 8 -18.43 4.70 10.81
C THR A 8 -19.71 5.16 10.14
N GLU A 9 -20.41 4.23 9.48
CA GLU A 9 -21.70 4.50 8.85
C GLU A 9 -22.79 3.61 9.49
N GLU A 10 -23.98 4.18 9.71
CA GLU A 10 -25.17 3.43 10.09
C GLU A 10 -25.98 3.04 8.87
N TRP A 11 -26.26 1.75 8.75
CA TRP A 11 -27.04 1.17 7.67
C TRP A 11 -28.33 0.56 8.21
N ALA A 12 -29.44 0.79 7.51
CA ALA A 12 -30.69 0.07 7.74
C ALA A 12 -30.69 -1.18 6.85
N GLY A 13 -30.44 -2.34 7.44
CA GLY A 13 -30.63 -3.62 6.74
C GLY A 13 -32.10 -4.01 6.67
N GLU A 14 -32.40 -5.06 5.90
CA GLU A 14 -33.75 -5.61 5.77
C GLU A 14 -34.37 -6.06 7.11
N ALA A 15 -33.54 -6.50 8.06
CA ALA A 15 -33.98 -7.02 9.36
C ALA A 15 -33.61 -6.14 10.58
N ALA A 16 -32.56 -5.32 10.48
CA ALA A 16 -32.10 -4.47 11.59
C ALA A 16 -31.11 -3.38 11.13
N ARG A 17 -30.98 -2.33 11.93
CA ARG A 17 -29.92 -1.33 11.79
C ARG A 17 -28.58 -1.91 12.26
N PHE A 18 -27.51 -1.63 11.53
CA PHE A 18 -26.15 -2.04 11.89
C PHE A 18 -25.13 -0.97 11.54
N VAL A 19 -23.96 -1.04 12.18
CA VAL A 19 -22.85 -0.12 11.95
C VAL A 19 -21.78 -0.80 11.12
N THR A 20 -21.26 -0.09 10.12
CA THR A 20 -20.05 -0.45 9.37
C THR A 20 -18.90 0.47 9.74
N TYR A 21 -17.69 -0.09 9.65
CA TYR A 21 -16.42 0.59 9.89
C TYR A 21 -15.75 0.76 8.53
N ASN A 22 -15.44 2.00 8.17
CA ASN A 22 -14.88 2.35 6.88
C ASN A 22 -13.36 2.19 6.95
N ILE A 23 -12.82 1.09 6.42
CA ILE A 23 -11.39 0.83 6.43
C ILE A 23 -10.75 1.52 5.23
N HIS A 24 -9.84 2.44 5.52
CA HIS A 24 -9.01 3.13 4.55
C HIS A 24 -7.61 2.52 4.52
N VAL A 25 -7.11 2.28 3.30
CA VAL A 25 -5.75 1.84 3.04
C VAL A 25 -5.05 2.94 2.27
N ASN A 26 -3.93 3.40 2.79
CA ASN A 26 -3.12 4.44 2.16
C ASN A 26 -3.96 5.68 1.80
N GLY A 27 -4.88 6.07 2.70
CA GLY A 27 -5.70 7.28 2.60
C GLY A 27 -6.97 7.14 1.75
N ALA A 28 -7.12 6.04 1.01
CA ALA A 28 -8.31 5.76 0.20
C ALA A 28 -9.21 4.74 0.90
N LEU A 29 -10.53 4.91 0.77
CA LEU A 29 -11.48 3.90 1.22
C LEU A 29 -11.22 2.58 0.49
N HIS A 30 -10.91 1.53 1.24
CA HIS A 30 -10.70 0.18 0.70
C HIS A 30 -11.95 -0.67 0.85
N CYS A 31 -12.51 -0.74 2.06
CA CYS A 31 -13.72 -1.52 2.30
C CYS A 31 -14.56 -1.00 3.47
N ARG A 32 -15.84 -1.40 3.47
CA ARG A 32 -16.80 -1.20 4.56
C ARG A 32 -17.09 -2.55 5.20
N VAL A 33 -16.81 -2.70 6.49
CA VAL A 33 -16.99 -3.98 7.18
C VAL A 33 -17.77 -3.83 8.46
N ARG A 34 -18.56 -4.86 8.80
CA ARG A 34 -19.21 -4.97 10.11
C ARG A 34 -18.23 -5.50 11.14
N TYR A 35 -18.47 -5.18 12.42
CA TYR A 35 -17.72 -5.76 13.53
C TYR A 35 -17.66 -7.31 13.46
N SER A 36 -18.76 -7.96 13.06
CA SER A 36 -18.81 -9.43 12.93
C SER A 36 -17.86 -9.97 11.86
N GLN A 37 -17.59 -9.22 10.78
CA GLN A 37 -16.63 -9.59 9.74
C GLN A 37 -15.20 -9.48 10.28
N MET A 38 -14.86 -8.37 10.95
CA MET A 38 -13.56 -8.19 11.62
C MET A 38 -13.30 -9.24 12.70
N HIS A 39 -14.32 -9.60 13.48
CA HIS A 39 -14.24 -10.68 14.45
C HIS A 39 -14.05 -12.04 13.77
N GLY A 40 -14.68 -12.26 12.62
CA GLY A 40 -14.47 -13.46 11.81
C GLY A 40 -13.02 -13.58 11.35
N LEU A 41 -12.42 -12.48 10.87
CA LEU A 41 -11.00 -12.40 10.54
C LEU A 41 -10.13 -12.74 11.76
N HIS A 42 -10.39 -12.11 12.92
CA HIS A 42 -9.63 -12.37 14.15
C HIS A 42 -9.60 -13.85 14.53
N GLU A 43 -10.75 -14.51 14.50
CA GLU A 43 -10.85 -15.94 14.79
C GLU A 43 -10.08 -16.81 13.79
N GLN A 44 -10.01 -16.41 12.52
CA GLN A 44 -9.22 -17.12 11.51
C GLN A 44 -7.71 -16.92 11.74
N LEU A 45 -7.27 -15.68 11.98
CA LEU A 45 -5.87 -15.37 12.27
C LEU A 45 -5.37 -16.10 13.51
N LYS A 46 -6.17 -16.12 14.59
CA LYS A 46 -5.83 -16.82 15.84
C LYS A 46 -5.63 -18.33 15.66
N ARG A 47 -6.40 -18.96 14.77
CA ARG A 47 -6.23 -20.38 14.43
C ARG A 47 -4.94 -20.62 13.66
N CYS A 48 -4.57 -19.70 12.77
CA CYS A 48 -3.37 -19.83 11.95
C CYS A 48 -2.08 -19.53 12.73
N SER A 49 -2.15 -18.67 13.75
CA SER A 49 -0.99 -18.27 14.57
C SER A 49 -0.71 -19.17 15.78
N GLY A 50 -1.37 -20.33 15.89
CA GLY A 50 -1.10 -21.28 16.98
C GLY A 50 -1.57 -20.83 18.36
N GLY A 51 -2.53 -19.90 18.45
CA GLY A 51 -3.24 -19.59 19.72
C GLY A 51 -3.15 -18.15 20.21
N GLY A 52 -2.41 -17.26 19.54
CA GLY A 52 -2.39 -15.84 19.90
C GLY A 52 -2.15 -14.95 18.69
N VAL A 53 -3.13 -14.11 18.36
CA VAL A 53 -2.82 -12.80 17.76
C VAL A 53 -2.46 -11.96 18.98
N GLY A 54 -1.20 -11.53 19.14
CA GLY A 54 -0.72 -10.83 20.35
C GLY A 54 -1.44 -9.50 20.67
N GLN A 55 -2.47 -9.17 19.90
CA GLN A 55 -3.25 -7.94 19.95
C GLN A 55 -4.64 -8.21 20.51
N MET A 56 -5.06 -7.36 21.45
CA MET A 56 -6.40 -7.44 22.04
C MET A 56 -7.46 -7.07 20.99
N PHE A 57 -8.33 -8.02 20.65
CA PHE A 57 -9.49 -7.74 19.81
C PHE A 57 -10.64 -7.16 20.68
N PRO A 58 -11.31 -6.07 20.25
CA PRO A 58 -12.39 -5.48 21.04
C PRO A 58 -13.52 -6.50 21.30
N PRO A 59 -14.03 -6.63 22.55
CA PRO A 59 -14.98 -7.68 22.91
C PRO A 59 -16.40 -7.45 22.36
N LYS A 60 -17.13 -8.57 22.21
CA LYS A 60 -18.57 -8.56 21.94
C LYS A 60 -19.32 -7.96 23.12
N ARG A 61 -20.38 -7.19 22.83
CA ARG A 61 -21.32 -6.68 23.83
C ARG A 61 -22.72 -7.19 23.53
N LEU A 62 -23.50 -7.48 24.57
CA LEU A 62 -24.83 -8.08 24.47
C LEU A 62 -25.94 -7.04 24.24
N LEU A 63 -25.68 -5.77 24.56
CA LEU A 63 -26.61 -4.65 24.36
C LEU A 63 -26.23 -3.82 23.12
N PRO A 64 -27.20 -3.12 22.50
CA PRO A 64 -26.92 -2.11 21.49
C PRO A 64 -25.90 -1.10 22.00
N LEU A 65 -24.97 -0.70 21.14
CA LEU A 65 -23.95 0.28 21.51
C LEU A 65 -24.52 1.71 21.48
N SER A 66 -24.13 2.51 22.47
CA SER A 66 -24.21 3.98 22.35
C SER A 66 -23.18 4.50 21.36
N SER A 67 -23.35 5.73 20.87
CA SER A 67 -22.40 6.39 19.96
C SER A 67 -20.97 6.43 20.51
N ALA A 68 -20.79 6.76 21.79
CA ALA A 68 -19.49 6.76 22.45
C ALA A 68 -18.83 5.36 22.46
N GLN A 69 -19.64 4.30 22.59
CA GLN A 69 -19.13 2.93 22.56
C GLN A 69 -18.82 2.44 21.13
N VAL A 70 -19.52 2.96 20.13
CA VAL A 70 -19.18 2.74 18.70
C VAL A 70 -17.84 3.37 18.40
N GLU A 71 -17.61 4.60 18.83
CA GLU A 71 -16.35 5.32 18.63
C GLU A 71 -15.18 4.61 19.34
N GLN A 72 -15.36 4.22 20.60
CA GLN A 72 -14.36 3.42 21.32
C GLN A 72 -14.03 2.12 20.58
N ARG A 73 -15.04 1.45 19.99
CA ARG A 73 -14.82 0.22 19.21
C ARG A 73 -14.10 0.51 17.89
N ARG A 74 -14.39 1.63 17.22
CA ARG A 74 -13.70 2.07 16.00
C ARG A 74 -12.20 2.21 16.25
N GLU A 75 -11.81 2.94 17.29
CA GLU A 75 -10.39 3.11 17.68
C GLU A 75 -9.69 1.77 17.96
N LEU A 76 -10.35 0.86 18.69
CA LEU A 76 -9.78 -0.45 19.00
C LEU A 76 -9.64 -1.33 17.76
N LEU A 77 -10.60 -1.28 16.83
CA LEU A 77 -10.52 -2.00 15.55
C LEU A 77 -9.42 -1.42 14.65
N GLU A 78 -9.23 -0.10 14.65
CA GLU A 78 -8.17 0.58 13.91
C GLU A 78 -6.79 0.15 14.41
N ARG A 79 -6.55 0.21 15.73
CA ARG A 79 -5.30 -0.29 16.33
C ARG A 79 -5.07 -1.77 16.04
N TYR A 80 -6.14 -2.57 16.09
CA TYR A 80 -6.07 -3.99 15.79
C TYR A 80 -5.60 -4.26 14.34
N ILE A 81 -6.23 -3.64 13.34
CA ILE A 81 -5.87 -3.88 11.94
C ILE A 81 -4.48 -3.32 11.60
N GLN A 82 -4.11 -2.18 12.18
CA GLN A 82 -2.75 -1.63 12.06
C GLN A 82 -1.72 -2.63 12.58
N ALA A 83 -1.93 -3.17 13.78
CA ALA A 83 -1.02 -4.12 14.38
C ALA A 83 -0.94 -5.46 13.61
N VAL A 84 -2.08 -5.97 13.11
CA VAL A 84 -2.07 -7.15 12.22
C VAL A 84 -1.27 -6.88 10.95
N SER A 85 -1.42 -5.69 10.35
CA SER A 85 -0.72 -5.33 9.11
C SER A 85 0.78 -5.10 9.28
N GLN A 86 1.23 -4.83 10.51
CA GLN A 86 2.65 -4.63 10.86
C GLN A 86 3.33 -5.91 11.32
N ASP A 87 2.57 -6.96 11.63
CA ASP A 87 3.13 -8.27 11.98
C ASP A 87 3.69 -8.94 10.71
N PRO A 88 4.96 -9.39 10.70
CA PRO A 88 5.61 -9.90 9.49
C PRO A 88 5.01 -11.21 8.97
N VAL A 89 4.29 -11.96 9.83
CA VAL A 89 3.65 -13.23 9.47
C VAL A 89 2.18 -13.03 9.18
N LEU A 90 1.46 -12.26 10.00
CA LEU A 90 0.02 -12.04 9.82
C LEU A 90 -0.28 -11.05 8.70
N GLY A 91 0.53 -9.99 8.60
CA GLY A 91 0.36 -8.92 7.62
C GLY A 91 0.52 -9.39 6.18
N THR A 92 1.29 -10.47 5.96
CA THR A 92 1.53 -11.12 4.66
C THR A 92 0.74 -12.44 4.52
N SER A 93 -0.17 -12.73 5.45
CA SER A 93 -0.92 -13.98 5.41
C SER A 93 -2.05 -13.94 4.38
N GLU A 94 -2.23 -15.03 3.65
CA GLU A 94 -3.33 -15.18 2.69
C GLU A 94 -4.71 -15.03 3.36
N VAL A 95 -4.84 -15.37 4.64
CA VAL A 95 -6.08 -15.13 5.41
C VAL A 95 -6.40 -13.64 5.49
N PHE A 96 -5.40 -12.79 5.76
CA PHE A 96 -5.57 -11.35 5.85
C PHE A 96 -5.79 -10.73 4.45
N HIS A 97 -4.96 -11.10 3.47
CA HIS A 97 -5.08 -10.61 2.10
C HIS A 97 -6.42 -11.00 1.45
N SER A 98 -6.86 -12.25 1.60
CA SER A 98 -8.15 -12.74 1.09
C SER A 98 -9.34 -12.01 1.72
N PHE A 99 -9.27 -11.73 3.03
CA PHE A 99 -10.29 -10.92 3.69
C PHE A 99 -10.38 -9.52 3.08
N LEU A 100 -9.24 -8.86 2.86
CA LEU A 100 -9.19 -7.51 2.29
C LEU A 100 -9.71 -7.47 0.85
N ARG A 101 -9.33 -8.43 0.00
CA ARG A 101 -9.84 -8.54 -1.39
C ARG A 101 -11.36 -8.72 -1.40
N LYS A 102 -11.86 -9.68 -0.62
CA LYS A 102 -13.29 -9.95 -0.55
C LYS A 102 -14.08 -8.76 -0.02
N ALA A 103 -13.58 -8.12 1.04
CA ALA A 103 -14.23 -6.94 1.61
C ALA A 103 -14.23 -5.75 0.63
N GLN A 104 -13.16 -5.57 -0.16
CA GLN A 104 -13.09 -4.55 -1.22
C GLN A 104 -14.16 -4.81 -2.29
N GLN A 105 -14.23 -6.05 -2.77
CA GLN A 105 -15.22 -6.47 -3.76
C GLN A 105 -16.65 -6.28 -3.26
N ASP A 106 -16.96 -6.75 -2.05
CA ASP A 106 -18.27 -6.63 -1.41
C ASP A 106 -18.67 -5.15 -1.24
N THR A 107 -17.72 -4.27 -0.94
CA THR A 107 -18.00 -2.84 -0.74
C THR A 107 -18.43 -2.15 -2.03
N GLN A 108 -17.79 -2.49 -3.13
CA GLN A 108 -18.06 -1.89 -4.44
C GLN A 108 -19.15 -2.65 -5.21
N GLN A 109 -19.60 -3.80 -4.69
CA GLN A 109 -20.63 -4.66 -5.30
C GLN A 109 -20.27 -5.06 -6.74
N VAL A 110 -18.98 -5.28 -7.00
CA VAL A 110 -18.47 -5.63 -8.34
C VAL A 110 -18.52 -7.14 -8.52
N PRO A 111 -19.28 -7.67 -9.50
CA PRO A 111 -19.27 -9.09 -9.79
C PRO A 111 -17.93 -9.51 -10.42
N SER A 112 -17.57 -10.79 -10.25
CA SER A 112 -16.47 -11.40 -11.01
C SER A 112 -16.88 -11.49 -12.46
N GLN A 113 -16.17 -10.78 -13.33
CA GLN A 113 -16.41 -10.80 -14.77
C GLN A 113 -15.13 -10.45 -15.52
N ALA A 114 -15.01 -10.97 -16.74
CA ALA A 114 -13.97 -10.57 -17.67
C ALA A 114 -14.10 -9.09 -18.03
N VAL A 115 -13.02 -8.35 -17.88
CA VAL A 115 -12.91 -6.93 -18.16
C VAL A 115 -11.64 -6.64 -18.97
N GLN A 116 -11.67 -5.53 -19.70
CA GLN A 116 -10.47 -4.98 -20.32
C GLN A 116 -9.91 -3.88 -19.42
N LEU A 117 -8.70 -4.09 -18.90
CA LEU A 117 -8.00 -3.11 -18.05
C LEU A 117 -6.85 -2.48 -18.84
N GLN A 118 -6.75 -1.15 -18.76
CA GLN A 118 -5.70 -0.39 -19.44
C GLN A 118 -4.63 0.05 -18.43
N VAL A 119 -3.38 -0.24 -18.74
CA VAL A 119 -2.21 0.14 -17.94
C VAL A 119 -1.28 1.00 -18.78
N LEU A 120 -0.93 2.17 -18.25
CA LEU A 120 -0.06 3.14 -18.91
C LEU A 120 1.41 2.79 -18.72
N LEU A 121 2.21 2.99 -19.76
CA LEU A 121 3.65 3.06 -19.69
C LEU A 121 4.11 4.51 -19.47
N ALA A 122 5.39 4.70 -19.13
CA ALA A 122 5.93 6.02 -18.81
C ALA A 122 5.86 7.05 -19.96
N ASN A 123 5.83 6.59 -21.21
CA ASN A 123 5.64 7.42 -22.41
C ASN A 123 4.16 7.68 -22.75
N GLY A 124 3.22 7.27 -21.90
CA GLY A 124 1.78 7.43 -22.12
C GLY A 124 1.15 6.36 -23.02
N GLN A 125 1.92 5.39 -23.54
CA GLN A 125 1.35 4.26 -24.28
C GLN A 125 0.45 3.41 -23.38
N MET A 126 -0.72 3.02 -23.88
CA MET A 126 -1.65 2.14 -23.15
C MET A 126 -1.43 0.68 -23.53
N VAL A 127 -1.24 -0.17 -22.52
CA VAL A 127 -1.24 -1.63 -22.63
C VAL A 127 -2.61 -2.12 -22.17
N SER A 128 -3.34 -2.77 -23.06
CA SER A 128 -4.66 -3.32 -22.78
C SER A 128 -4.58 -4.82 -22.51
N VAL A 129 -5.05 -5.25 -21.34
CA VAL A 129 -5.07 -6.66 -20.90
C VAL A 129 -6.50 -7.11 -20.61
N HIS A 130 -6.81 -8.36 -20.93
CA HIS A 130 -8.10 -8.98 -20.59
C HIS A 130 -7.91 -9.81 -19.33
N VAL A 131 -8.62 -9.45 -18.27
CA VAL A 131 -8.44 -9.94 -16.90
C VAL A 131 -9.79 -10.07 -16.21
N GLU A 132 -9.87 -10.73 -15.07
CA GLU A 132 -11.08 -10.68 -14.24
C GLU A 132 -11.10 -9.39 -13.40
N SER A 133 -12.28 -8.85 -13.15
CA SER A 133 -12.49 -7.69 -12.25
C SER A 133 -11.96 -7.92 -10.83
N THR A 134 -11.77 -9.19 -10.43
CA THR A 134 -11.30 -9.64 -9.12
C THR A 134 -9.87 -10.17 -9.13
N HIS A 135 -9.13 -10.04 -10.24
CA HIS A 135 -7.70 -10.31 -10.24
C HIS A 135 -6.96 -9.34 -9.31
N GLN A 136 -5.98 -9.87 -8.59
CA GLN A 136 -5.15 -9.10 -7.67
C GLN A 136 -3.99 -8.40 -8.40
N THR A 137 -3.29 -7.51 -7.70
CA THR A 137 -2.20 -6.70 -8.27
C THR A 137 -1.16 -7.53 -9.04
N ASP A 138 -0.75 -8.67 -8.49
CA ASP A 138 0.24 -9.54 -9.12
C ASP A 138 -0.28 -10.20 -10.40
N ASP A 139 -1.54 -10.66 -10.42
CA ASP A 139 -2.15 -11.22 -11.63
C ASP A 139 -2.18 -10.17 -12.76
N ILE A 140 -2.46 -8.91 -12.43
CA ILE A 140 -2.47 -7.81 -13.41
C ILE A 140 -1.04 -7.50 -13.86
N LEU A 141 -0.07 -7.49 -12.96
CA LEU A 141 1.34 -7.25 -13.28
C LEU A 141 1.89 -8.35 -14.21
N GLU A 142 1.62 -9.62 -13.90
CA GLU A 142 1.96 -10.77 -14.73
C GLU A 142 1.28 -10.69 -16.10
N ALA A 143 -0.01 -10.33 -16.17
CA ALA A 143 -0.73 -10.19 -17.44
C ALA A 143 -0.16 -9.06 -18.32
N VAL A 144 0.21 -7.92 -17.72
CA VAL A 144 0.84 -6.81 -18.44
C VAL A 144 2.24 -7.21 -18.92
N ALA A 145 3.03 -7.87 -18.08
CA ALA A 145 4.36 -8.34 -18.44
C ALA A 145 4.31 -9.36 -19.58
N ALA A 146 3.39 -10.34 -19.52
CA ALA A 146 3.17 -11.30 -20.59
C ALA A 146 2.77 -10.61 -21.90
N LYS A 147 1.91 -9.58 -21.83
CA LYS A 147 1.51 -8.78 -23.00
C LYS A 147 2.66 -7.99 -23.62
N LEU A 148 3.66 -7.61 -22.82
CA LEU A 148 4.86 -6.90 -23.23
C LEU A 148 6.02 -7.85 -23.60
N GLU A 149 5.84 -9.16 -23.41
CA GLU A 149 6.90 -10.17 -23.56
C GLU A 149 8.10 -9.90 -22.63
N LEU A 150 7.84 -9.33 -21.44
CA LEU A 150 8.87 -9.14 -20.42
C LEU A 150 9.20 -10.50 -19.76
N PRO A 151 10.48 -10.90 -19.67
CA PRO A 151 10.87 -12.14 -19.02
C PRO A 151 10.36 -12.22 -17.57
N GLU A 152 9.90 -13.41 -17.15
CA GLU A 152 9.30 -13.65 -15.83
C GLU A 152 10.20 -13.21 -14.67
N GLU A 153 11.52 -13.39 -14.81
CA GLU A 153 12.51 -13.00 -13.82
C GLU A 153 12.64 -11.48 -13.63
N LEU A 154 12.15 -10.68 -14.59
CA LEU A 154 12.19 -9.22 -14.56
C LEU A 154 10.86 -8.59 -14.13
N VAL A 155 9.76 -9.34 -14.10
CA VAL A 155 8.40 -8.84 -13.79
C VAL A 155 8.39 -8.03 -12.51
N HIS A 156 8.95 -8.60 -11.45
CA HIS A 156 8.95 -7.98 -10.13
C HIS A 156 10.07 -6.95 -9.93
N TYR A 157 10.77 -6.50 -10.98
CA TYR A 157 11.51 -5.22 -10.91
C TYR A 157 10.57 -4.04 -11.17
N PHE A 158 9.34 -4.30 -11.62
CA PHE A 158 8.29 -3.31 -11.86
C PHE A 158 7.16 -3.46 -10.83
N ALA A 159 6.34 -2.42 -10.72
CA ALA A 159 5.11 -2.44 -9.96
C ALA A 159 4.04 -1.57 -10.62
N LEU A 160 2.80 -1.75 -10.17
CA LEU A 160 1.66 -0.96 -10.59
C LEU A 160 1.42 0.19 -9.60
N PHE A 161 1.22 1.38 -10.15
CA PHE A 161 0.96 2.60 -9.39
C PHE A 161 -0.37 3.20 -9.81
N LEU A 162 -1.16 3.62 -8.83
CA LEU A 162 -2.30 4.49 -9.07
C LEU A 162 -1.78 5.93 -9.20
N VAL A 163 -2.08 6.56 -10.32
CA VAL A 163 -1.72 7.96 -10.59
C VAL A 163 -2.95 8.77 -10.90
N ARG A 164 -2.86 10.09 -10.71
CA ARG A 164 -3.82 11.06 -11.20
C ARG A 164 -3.20 11.86 -12.34
N ASP A 165 -3.83 11.83 -13.50
CA ASP A 165 -3.52 12.69 -14.63
C ASP A 165 -3.95 14.13 -14.31
N ARG A 166 -3.02 15.07 -14.45
CA ARG A 166 -3.27 16.51 -14.26
C ARG A 166 -3.45 17.26 -15.58
N GLY A 167 -3.47 16.54 -16.70
CA GLY A 167 -3.40 17.11 -18.03
C GLY A 167 -1.96 17.45 -18.45
N GLY A 168 -1.74 17.63 -19.75
CA GLY A 168 -0.41 17.98 -20.29
C GLY A 168 0.66 16.90 -20.12
N GLY A 169 0.26 15.63 -19.91
CA GLY A 169 1.18 14.51 -19.73
C GLY A 169 1.79 14.39 -18.33
N ALA A 170 1.43 15.26 -17.38
CA ALA A 170 1.92 15.22 -16.01
C ALA A 170 1.05 14.29 -15.13
N PHE A 171 1.71 13.42 -14.36
CA PHE A 171 1.05 12.48 -13.45
C PHE A 171 1.48 12.75 -12.01
N SER A 172 0.51 12.74 -11.10
CA SER A 172 0.76 12.68 -9.65
C SER A 172 0.65 11.24 -9.18
N PHE A 173 1.72 10.71 -8.61
CA PHE A 173 1.71 9.37 -8.01
C PHE A 173 0.91 9.40 -6.71
N ILE A 174 -0.21 8.68 -6.68
CA ILE A 174 -1.08 8.63 -5.51
C ILE A 174 -0.59 7.55 -4.55
N ARG A 175 -0.33 6.34 -5.06
CA ARG A 175 0.19 5.21 -4.27
C ARG A 175 0.61 4.05 -5.16
N ARG A 176 1.52 3.20 -4.65
CA ARG A 176 1.75 1.85 -5.18
C ARG A 176 0.57 0.95 -4.83
N LEU A 177 0.07 0.17 -5.79
CA LEU A 177 -0.95 -0.85 -5.52
C LEU A 177 -0.32 -2.01 -4.73
N GLN A 178 -0.96 -2.43 -3.66
CA GLN A 178 -0.50 -3.55 -2.82
C GLN A 178 -1.00 -4.89 -3.36
N GLU A 179 -0.34 -5.99 -2.98
CA GLU A 179 -0.66 -7.35 -3.42
C GLU A 179 -2.12 -7.74 -3.16
N PHE A 180 -2.69 -7.35 -2.01
CA PHE A 180 -4.07 -7.65 -1.66
C PHE A 180 -5.11 -6.76 -2.38
N GLU A 181 -4.71 -5.80 -3.20
CA GLU A 181 -5.66 -4.94 -3.88
C GLU A 181 -6.18 -5.59 -5.17
N LEU A 182 -7.38 -5.18 -5.57
CA LEU A 182 -8.00 -5.51 -6.84
C LEU A 182 -7.88 -4.28 -7.77
N PRO A 183 -6.88 -4.19 -8.66
CA PRO A 183 -6.55 -2.96 -9.39
C PRO A 183 -7.72 -2.39 -10.18
N TYR A 184 -8.52 -3.25 -10.80
CA TYR A 184 -9.73 -2.83 -11.52
C TYR A 184 -10.71 -2.10 -10.60
N ILE A 185 -10.95 -2.63 -9.40
CA ILE A 185 -11.84 -2.02 -8.41
C ILE A 185 -11.21 -0.75 -7.81
N SER A 186 -9.91 -0.78 -7.52
CA SER A 186 -9.17 0.37 -6.98
C SER A 186 -9.25 1.61 -7.89
N VAL A 187 -9.20 1.44 -9.22
CA VAL A 187 -9.31 2.57 -10.14
C VAL A 187 -10.76 2.96 -10.44
N THR A 188 -11.68 1.99 -10.61
CA THR A 188 -13.07 2.28 -10.98
C THR A 188 -13.90 2.88 -9.85
N SER A 189 -13.60 2.53 -8.59
CA SER A 189 -14.27 3.07 -7.41
C SER A 189 -14.06 4.59 -7.21
N LEU A 190 -13.05 5.17 -7.86
CA LEU A 190 -12.79 6.61 -7.81
C LEU A 190 -13.72 7.43 -8.72
N GLN A 191 -14.48 6.77 -9.60
CA GLN A 191 -15.48 7.38 -10.48
C GLN A 191 -14.98 8.60 -11.27
N SER A 192 -13.69 8.61 -11.62
CA SER A 192 -13.06 9.68 -12.38
C SER A 192 -12.08 9.11 -13.39
N LEU A 193 -12.11 9.68 -14.60
CA LEU A 193 -11.22 9.31 -15.70
C LEU A 193 -9.80 9.84 -15.50
N ASP A 194 -9.57 10.76 -14.56
CA ASP A 194 -8.25 11.30 -14.24
C ASP A 194 -7.35 10.23 -13.61
N TYR A 195 -7.92 9.20 -12.98
CA TYR A 195 -7.15 8.16 -12.32
C TYR A 195 -6.79 7.04 -13.28
N LYS A 196 -5.51 6.68 -13.30
CA LYS A 196 -4.94 5.68 -14.18
C LYS A 196 -4.01 4.75 -13.41
N ILE A 197 -3.78 3.56 -13.97
CA ILE A 197 -2.75 2.63 -13.49
C ILE A 197 -1.53 2.78 -14.38
N VAL A 198 -0.35 2.93 -13.79
CA VAL A 198 0.94 3.04 -14.49
C VAL A 198 1.86 1.89 -14.08
N LEU A 199 2.52 1.28 -15.07
CA LEU A 199 3.66 0.38 -14.84
C LEU A 199 4.94 1.23 -14.70
N ARG A 200 5.69 1.05 -13.61
CA ARG A 200 6.96 1.74 -13.38
C ARG A 200 7.96 0.82 -12.67
N LYS A 201 9.26 1.05 -12.87
CA LYS A 201 10.31 0.39 -12.09
C LYS A 201 10.10 0.63 -10.58
N SER A 202 10.34 -0.39 -9.76
CA SER A 202 9.98 -0.42 -8.32
C SER A 202 11.14 -0.91 -7.45
N TYR A 203 12.31 -0.33 -7.69
CA TYR A 203 13.57 -0.47 -6.94
C TYR A 203 14.32 0.87 -6.95
N TRP A 204 15.25 1.05 -6.02
CA TRP A 204 15.91 2.32 -5.75
C TRP A 204 17.37 2.35 -6.20
N ASP A 205 18.10 1.24 -6.06
CA ASP A 205 19.49 1.18 -6.50
C ASP A 205 19.60 0.94 -8.01
N THR A 206 20.33 1.85 -8.65
CA THR A 206 20.58 1.85 -10.08
C THR A 206 21.44 0.67 -10.54
N ALA A 207 22.15 -0.02 -9.65
CA ALA A 207 22.86 -1.25 -9.98
C ALA A 207 21.93 -2.34 -10.54
N TYR A 208 20.64 -2.30 -10.19
CA TYR A 208 19.64 -3.19 -10.77
C TYR A 208 19.26 -2.85 -12.21
N ASP A 209 19.60 -1.66 -12.71
CA ASP A 209 19.35 -1.32 -14.11
C ASP A 209 20.14 -2.25 -15.04
N ASP A 210 21.33 -2.71 -14.64
CA ASP A 210 22.18 -3.61 -15.44
C ASP A 210 21.46 -4.94 -15.73
N ASP A 211 20.86 -5.57 -14.71
CA ASP A 211 20.08 -6.81 -14.85
C ASP A 211 18.93 -6.65 -15.86
N ILE A 212 18.27 -5.48 -15.86
CA ILE A 212 17.08 -5.22 -16.67
C ILE A 212 17.46 -4.86 -18.11
N MET A 213 18.57 -4.16 -18.30
CA MET A 213 19.09 -3.78 -19.62
C MET A 213 19.59 -4.99 -20.43
N GLU A 214 19.77 -6.17 -19.82
CA GLU A 214 20.04 -7.43 -20.53
C GLU A 214 18.86 -7.87 -21.42
N SER A 215 17.63 -7.52 -21.03
CA SER A 215 16.43 -7.77 -21.83
C SER A 215 16.15 -6.59 -22.75
N ILE A 216 15.82 -6.85 -24.02
CA ILE A 216 15.41 -5.79 -24.97
C ILE A 216 14.14 -5.07 -24.48
N VAL A 217 13.18 -5.81 -23.93
CA VAL A 217 11.94 -5.26 -23.36
C VAL A 217 12.25 -4.46 -22.10
N GLY A 218 13.06 -5.00 -21.19
CA GLY A 218 13.51 -4.31 -19.98
C GLY A 218 14.25 -3.01 -20.29
N LEU A 219 15.22 -3.05 -21.21
CA LEU A 219 15.94 -1.89 -21.73
C LEU A 219 14.97 -0.84 -22.28
N ASN A 220 13.97 -1.25 -23.06
CA ASN A 220 12.99 -0.33 -23.60
C ASN A 220 12.13 0.32 -22.51
N LEU A 221 11.68 -0.43 -21.50
CA LEU A 221 10.89 0.08 -20.39
C LEU A 221 11.68 1.09 -19.55
N LEU A 222 12.95 0.81 -19.25
CA LEU A 222 13.84 1.76 -18.56
C LEU A 222 14.10 3.01 -19.41
N TYR A 223 14.31 2.84 -20.71
CA TYR A 223 14.56 3.93 -21.64
C TYR A 223 13.37 4.89 -21.72
N ILE A 224 12.16 4.40 -21.97
CA ILE A 224 10.97 5.27 -22.05
C ILE A 224 10.68 5.96 -20.72
N GLN A 225 11.03 5.34 -19.59
CA GLN A 225 10.91 5.97 -18.28
C GLN A 225 11.95 7.07 -18.10
N ALA A 226 13.22 6.84 -18.46
CA ALA A 226 14.27 7.84 -18.38
C ALA A 226 13.97 9.07 -19.25
N VAL A 227 13.50 8.85 -20.49
CA VAL A 227 13.06 9.93 -21.38
C VAL A 227 11.92 10.73 -20.74
N SER A 228 10.88 10.07 -20.24
CA SER A 228 9.75 10.72 -19.58
C SER A 228 10.18 11.51 -18.33
N ASP A 229 11.09 10.96 -17.53
CA ASP A 229 11.60 11.62 -16.32
C ASP A 229 12.49 12.84 -16.67
N VAL A 230 13.22 12.82 -17.80
CA VAL A 230 13.95 13.99 -18.33
C VAL A 230 12.97 15.05 -18.86
N GLU A 231 11.98 14.67 -19.66
CA GLU A 231 10.99 15.58 -20.25
C GLU A 231 10.14 16.28 -19.16
N ARG A 232 9.88 15.59 -18.04
CA ARG A 232 9.19 16.16 -16.87
C ARG A 232 10.08 17.04 -15.99
N GLY A 233 11.39 17.09 -16.27
CA GLY A 233 12.37 17.80 -15.43
C GLY A 233 12.58 17.15 -14.06
N TRP A 234 12.27 15.86 -13.91
CA TRP A 234 12.58 15.09 -12.71
C TRP A 234 14.06 14.77 -12.65
N ILE A 235 14.64 14.40 -13.79
CA ILE A 235 16.09 14.32 -13.97
C ILE A 235 16.58 15.71 -14.38
N VAL A 236 17.51 16.26 -13.59
CA VAL A 236 18.03 17.61 -13.81
C VAL A 236 19.30 17.54 -14.64
N ALA A 237 19.30 18.25 -15.77
CA ALA A 237 20.38 18.30 -16.74
C ALA A 237 20.62 19.73 -17.24
N SER A 238 21.88 20.07 -17.54
CA SER A 238 22.27 21.28 -18.25
C SER A 238 21.83 21.26 -19.71
N LYS A 239 21.90 22.42 -20.39
CA LYS A 239 21.53 22.52 -21.80
C LYS A 239 22.39 21.62 -22.69
N GLU A 240 23.67 21.53 -22.40
CA GLU A 240 24.64 20.69 -23.11
C GLU A 240 24.32 19.20 -22.90
N GLN A 241 24.01 18.80 -21.66
CA GLN A 241 23.60 17.43 -21.34
C GLN A 241 22.26 17.07 -22.03
N LEU A 242 21.29 17.99 -22.10
CA LEU A 242 20.04 17.78 -22.84
C LEU A 242 20.28 17.62 -24.35
N GLN A 243 21.21 18.37 -24.94
CA GLN A 243 21.60 18.20 -26.34
C GLN A 243 22.24 16.82 -26.58
N GLN A 244 23.09 16.35 -25.66
CA GLN A 244 23.68 15.02 -25.73
C GLN A 244 22.62 13.91 -25.62
N LEU A 245 21.69 14.02 -24.67
CA LEU A 245 20.56 13.09 -24.54
C LEU A 245 19.72 13.06 -25.82
N LYS A 246 19.43 14.23 -26.40
CA LYS A 246 18.72 14.33 -27.68
C LYS A 246 19.47 13.64 -28.82
N SER A 247 20.79 13.82 -28.91
CA SER A 247 21.60 13.12 -29.91
C SER A 247 21.57 11.60 -29.74
N LEU A 248 21.60 11.09 -28.51
CA LEU A 248 21.49 9.65 -28.21
C LEU A 248 20.10 9.12 -28.58
N GLN A 249 19.05 9.89 -28.31
CA GLN A 249 17.67 9.58 -28.70
C GLN A 249 17.49 9.53 -30.21
N ASP A 250 18.01 10.53 -30.95
CA ASP A 250 17.94 10.58 -32.42
C ASP A 250 18.69 9.40 -33.08
N LYS A 251 19.75 8.91 -32.43
CA LYS A 251 20.52 7.72 -32.87
C LYS A 251 19.86 6.39 -32.49
N GLY A 252 18.86 6.40 -31.62
CA GLY A 252 18.26 5.17 -31.06
C GLY A 252 19.17 4.44 -30.06
N SER A 253 20.19 5.09 -29.53
CA SER A 253 21.18 4.55 -28.58
C SER A 253 20.61 4.47 -27.16
N LYS A 254 19.63 3.57 -26.95
CA LYS A 254 18.85 3.49 -25.70
C LYS A 254 19.70 3.17 -24.47
N LYS A 255 20.66 2.25 -24.61
CA LYS A 255 21.52 1.83 -23.50
C LYS A 255 22.43 2.97 -23.06
N GLU A 256 23.07 3.62 -24.01
CA GLU A 256 23.94 4.78 -23.77
C GLU A 256 23.14 5.96 -23.22
N TYR A 257 21.89 6.16 -23.66
CA TYR A 257 20.98 7.16 -23.09
C TYR A 257 20.75 6.90 -21.59
N ILE A 258 20.43 5.66 -21.21
CA ILE A 258 20.21 5.29 -19.80
C ILE A 258 21.50 5.46 -19.00
N GLN A 259 22.63 4.95 -19.50
CA GLN A 259 23.93 5.07 -18.84
C GLN A 259 24.35 6.52 -18.63
N PHE A 260 24.13 7.39 -19.63
CA PHE A 260 24.36 8.81 -19.47
C PHE A 260 23.39 9.42 -18.45
N SER A 261 22.11 9.05 -18.51
CA SER A 261 21.09 9.50 -17.56
C SER A 261 21.42 9.12 -16.11
N GLN A 262 22.00 7.95 -15.86
CA GLN A 262 22.45 7.51 -14.54
C GLN A 262 23.48 8.45 -13.90
N THR A 263 24.23 9.21 -14.71
CA THR A 263 25.19 10.22 -14.21
C THR A 263 24.53 11.56 -13.85
N LEU A 264 23.26 11.75 -14.22
CA LEU A 264 22.55 13.00 -14.05
C LEU A 264 21.88 13.09 -12.67
N LYS A 265 21.70 14.32 -12.21
CA LYS A 265 21.10 14.59 -10.91
C LYS A 265 19.66 14.11 -10.88
N TYR A 266 19.32 13.38 -9.82
CA TYR A 266 17.99 12.79 -9.57
C TYR A 266 17.57 11.66 -10.51
N TYR A 267 18.49 11.05 -11.27
CA TYR A 267 18.18 9.77 -11.89
C TYR A 267 17.76 8.72 -10.84
N GLY A 268 16.66 8.02 -11.11
CA GLY A 268 16.09 7.03 -10.19
C GLY A 268 15.28 7.62 -9.03
N TYR A 269 15.06 8.95 -8.99
CA TYR A 269 14.21 9.56 -7.97
C TYR A 269 12.75 9.57 -8.41
N LEU A 270 11.85 9.55 -7.43
CA LEU A 270 10.45 9.89 -7.59
C LEU A 270 10.23 11.31 -7.06
N GLN A 271 9.68 12.20 -7.90
CA GLN A 271 9.41 13.58 -7.52
C GLN A 271 7.91 13.78 -7.23
N PHE A 272 7.64 14.60 -6.22
CA PHE A 272 6.28 14.91 -5.75
C PHE A 272 5.86 16.30 -6.16
N ASP A 273 4.54 16.53 -6.12
CA ASP A 273 3.95 17.84 -6.35
C ASP A 273 4.46 18.86 -5.31
N PRO A 274 4.52 20.16 -5.67
CA PRO A 274 4.85 21.22 -4.73
C PRO A 274 3.97 21.14 -3.47
N CYS A 275 4.62 21.19 -2.31
CA CYS A 275 3.98 21.03 -1.02
C CYS A 275 4.59 21.98 0.02
N ILE A 276 4.20 21.84 1.29
CA ILE A 276 4.63 22.73 2.37
C ILE A 276 5.41 21.94 3.41
N THR A 277 6.48 22.52 3.94
CA THR A 277 7.26 21.95 5.04
C THR A 277 7.49 22.97 6.15
N ASP A 278 7.88 22.48 7.32
CA ASP A 278 8.34 23.27 8.45
C ASP A 278 9.86 23.50 8.50
N PHE A 279 10.59 23.02 7.47
CA PHE A 279 12.05 23.13 7.37
C PHE A 279 12.51 23.84 6.10
N PRO A 280 13.49 24.77 6.16
CA PRO A 280 14.20 25.23 7.35
C PRO A 280 13.35 26.12 8.27
N GLU A 281 12.24 26.65 7.74
CA GLU A 281 11.31 27.51 8.46
C GLU A 281 9.85 27.07 8.19
N LYS A 282 8.94 27.45 9.09
CA LYS A 282 7.53 27.08 8.97
C LYS A 282 6.88 27.68 7.74
N GLY A 283 6.23 26.83 6.94
CA GLY A 283 5.44 27.26 5.79
C GLY A 283 6.25 27.38 4.49
N CYS A 284 7.48 26.87 4.46
CA CYS A 284 8.30 26.85 3.26
C CYS A 284 7.63 26.02 2.15
N LYS A 285 7.58 26.56 0.94
CA LYS A 285 7.21 25.81 -0.27
C LYS A 285 8.37 24.93 -0.67
N VAL A 286 8.10 23.65 -0.89
CA VAL A 286 9.13 22.65 -1.19
C VAL A 286 8.67 21.70 -2.28
N ILE A 287 9.61 21.30 -3.14
CA ILE A 287 9.47 20.13 -3.99
C ILE A 287 10.30 19.02 -3.35
N VAL A 288 9.65 17.92 -3.00
CA VAL A 288 10.31 16.75 -2.43
C VAL A 288 10.62 15.75 -3.54
N ALA A 289 11.82 15.20 -3.52
CA ALA A 289 12.21 14.06 -4.35
C ALA A 289 12.73 12.93 -3.44
N VAL A 290 12.37 11.69 -3.74
CA VAL A 290 12.76 10.51 -2.97
C VAL A 290 13.58 9.61 -3.86
N GLY A 291 14.77 9.21 -3.43
CA GLY A 291 15.65 8.31 -4.18
C GLY A 291 17.04 8.25 -3.56
N ASN A 292 17.90 7.35 -4.03
CA ASN A 292 19.29 7.23 -3.55
C ASN A 292 19.43 7.23 -2.00
N LYS A 293 18.51 6.55 -1.30
CA LYS A 293 18.51 6.44 0.17
C LYS A 293 18.35 7.80 0.87
N GLU A 294 17.67 8.76 0.25
CA GLU A 294 17.41 10.08 0.83
C GLU A 294 16.05 10.68 0.44
N LEU A 295 15.58 11.62 1.27
CA LEU A 295 14.64 12.65 0.86
C LEU A 295 15.43 13.90 0.50
N ASN A 296 15.18 14.44 -0.68
CA ASN A 296 15.76 15.70 -1.13
C ASN A 296 14.68 16.79 -1.17
N PHE A 297 14.94 17.89 -0.48
CA PHE A 297 14.06 19.05 -0.40
C PHE A 297 14.62 20.15 -1.27
N ARG A 298 13.88 20.56 -2.30
CA ARG A 298 14.14 21.80 -3.03
C ARG A 298 13.20 22.87 -2.52
N VAL A 299 13.68 23.67 -1.57
CA VAL A 299 12.93 24.76 -0.95
C VAL A 299 12.95 25.96 -1.89
N LEU A 300 11.77 26.39 -2.31
CA LEU A 300 11.57 27.53 -3.22
C LEU A 300 11.58 28.82 -2.39
N LEU A 301 12.61 29.65 -2.54
CA LEU A 301 12.69 30.96 -1.90
C LEU A 301 12.02 32.04 -2.77
N SER A 302 11.63 33.16 -2.16
CA SER A 302 10.94 34.28 -2.82
C SER A 302 11.74 34.98 -3.92
N SER A 303 13.04 34.70 -4.06
CA SER A 303 13.95 35.34 -5.01
C SER A 303 14.33 34.47 -6.21
N ASP A 304 13.49 33.48 -6.57
CA ASP A 304 13.76 32.48 -7.63
C ASP A 304 15.04 31.63 -7.40
N GLN A 305 15.60 31.70 -6.19
CA GLN A 305 16.67 30.84 -5.73
C GLN A 305 16.07 29.65 -4.98
N ALA A 306 16.50 28.43 -5.33
CA ALA A 306 16.16 27.24 -4.57
C ALA A 306 17.32 26.86 -3.64
N LYS A 307 17.00 26.52 -2.38
CA LYS A 307 17.95 25.87 -1.47
C LYS A 307 17.63 24.39 -1.42
N GLU A 308 18.69 23.58 -1.38
CA GLU A 308 18.55 22.13 -1.30
C GLU A 308 18.93 21.61 0.07
N GLY A 309 18.13 20.70 0.61
CA GLY A 309 18.43 19.91 1.80
C GLY A 309 18.33 18.43 1.47
N SER A 310 19.30 17.63 1.93
CA SER A 310 19.30 16.18 1.75
C SER A 310 19.19 15.49 3.10
N PHE A 311 18.23 14.58 3.22
CA PHE A 311 17.93 13.84 4.45
C PHE A 311 18.11 12.35 4.19
N LYS A 312 19.26 11.81 4.59
CA LYS A 312 19.57 10.38 4.50
C LYS A 312 18.59 9.53 5.30
N VAL A 313 18.07 8.47 4.68
CA VAL A 313 17.15 7.52 5.33
C VAL A 313 17.79 6.88 6.57
N THR A 314 19.09 6.58 6.52
CA THR A 314 19.83 6.00 7.67
C THR A 314 19.86 6.89 8.90
N ARG A 315 19.65 8.21 8.75
CA ARG A 315 19.60 9.19 9.85
C ARG A 315 18.18 9.50 10.35
N MET A 316 17.16 8.85 9.78
CA MET A 316 15.77 8.96 10.24
C MET A 316 15.52 7.91 11.32
N ARG A 317 15.17 8.30 12.55
CA ARG A 317 14.85 7.34 13.61
C ARG A 317 13.54 6.60 13.35
N CYS A 318 12.53 7.37 12.97
CA CYS A 318 11.20 6.89 12.66
C CYS A 318 10.46 7.95 11.83
N TRP A 319 9.31 7.58 11.28
CA TRP A 319 8.38 8.52 10.66
C TRP A 319 6.93 8.14 10.97
N ARG A 320 6.02 9.08 10.73
CA ARG A 320 4.58 8.88 10.87
C ARG A 320 3.83 9.60 9.76
N VAL A 321 2.65 9.07 9.43
CA VAL A 321 1.69 9.74 8.56
C VAL A 321 0.46 10.10 9.38
N ALA A 322 0.07 11.36 9.33
CA ALA A 322 -1.11 11.88 10.01
C ALA A 322 -2.11 12.46 9.00
N SER A 323 -3.38 12.37 9.37
CA SER A 323 -4.49 12.99 8.67
C SER A 323 -5.11 14.03 9.59
N CYS A 324 -5.23 15.28 9.15
CA CYS A 324 -5.94 16.33 9.87
C CYS A 324 -7.17 16.79 9.08
N VAL A 325 -8.31 16.83 9.75
CA VAL A 325 -9.57 17.33 9.19
C VAL A 325 -9.66 18.81 9.54
N THR A 326 -9.55 19.68 8.54
CA THR A 326 -9.78 21.11 8.76
C THR A 326 -11.28 21.34 8.60
N THR A 327 -12.00 21.50 9.71
CA THR A 327 -13.35 22.08 9.63
C THR A 327 -13.17 23.55 9.25
N ALA A 328 -13.67 23.95 8.09
CA ALA A 328 -13.60 25.34 7.66
C ALA A 328 -14.34 26.21 8.70
N ALA A 329 -13.57 26.85 9.58
CA ALA A 329 -14.09 27.81 10.53
C ALA A 329 -14.72 28.96 9.73
N ARG A 330 -16.04 29.11 9.82
CA ARG A 330 -16.72 30.26 9.26
C ARG A 330 -16.18 31.51 9.97
N HIS A 331 -15.36 32.28 9.28
CA HIS A 331 -15.10 33.67 9.65
C HIS A 331 -16.40 34.47 9.49
N GLY A 332 -17.24 34.46 10.52
CA GLY A 332 -18.31 35.42 10.71
C GLY A 332 -17.80 36.56 11.57
N ALA A 333 -17.51 37.71 10.98
CA ALA A 333 -17.33 38.95 11.71
C ALA A 333 -18.62 39.27 12.52
N PRO A 334 -18.51 39.87 13.72
CA PRO A 334 -19.68 40.23 14.51
C PRO A 334 -20.32 41.51 13.92
N SER A 335 -21.30 41.37 13.04
CA SER A 335 -22.19 42.48 12.70
C SER A 335 -23.25 42.64 13.79
N GLN A 336 -23.13 43.75 14.52
CA GLN A 336 -24.19 44.34 15.31
C GLN A 336 -25.44 44.54 14.45
N VAL A 337 -26.61 44.09 14.92
CA VAL A 337 -27.88 44.63 14.44
C VAL A 337 -28.84 44.79 15.61
N ALA A 338 -29.35 46.02 15.70
CA ALA A 338 -30.25 46.55 16.70
C ALA A 338 -31.63 45.88 16.68
N ALA A 339 -32.31 46.04 17.82
CA ALA A 339 -33.67 45.61 18.07
C ALA A 339 -34.71 46.33 17.17
N SER A 340 -35.70 45.58 16.70
CA SER A 340 -37.06 46.08 16.50
C SER A 340 -38.08 44.93 16.55
N ASN A 341 -39.13 45.15 17.35
CA ASN A 341 -40.26 44.24 17.60
C ASN A 341 -41.14 44.00 16.36
N GLY A 342 -41.70 42.80 16.26
CA GLY A 342 -42.82 42.49 15.37
C GLY A 342 -43.28 41.03 15.47
N LEU A 343 -44.44 40.81 16.11
CA LEU A 343 -45.25 39.58 16.05
C LEU A 343 -45.71 39.38 14.58
N VAL A 344 -45.68 38.16 14.01
CA VAL A 344 -46.82 37.22 13.73
C VAL A 344 -46.35 36.06 12.80
N SER A 345 -46.95 34.87 13.03
CA SER A 345 -47.30 33.82 12.05
C SER A 345 -46.23 32.83 11.54
N ALA A 346 -46.43 31.56 11.92
CA ALA A 346 -45.82 30.37 11.31
C ALA A 346 -46.56 29.95 10.02
N PRO A 347 -45.81 29.49 8.98
CA PRO A 347 -46.32 28.53 7.99
C PRO A 347 -45.35 27.33 7.78
N PRO A 348 -45.73 26.28 7.01
CA PRO A 348 -45.43 24.88 7.34
C PRO A 348 -44.24 24.23 6.61
N LEU A 349 -43.95 23.02 7.09
CA LEU A 349 -43.09 21.98 6.51
C LEU A 349 -43.24 21.82 4.99
N SER A 350 -42.22 22.25 4.23
CA SER A 350 -41.70 21.54 3.05
C SER A 350 -40.63 22.38 2.34
N ALA A 351 -39.35 22.12 2.65
CA ALA A 351 -38.20 22.31 1.75
C ALA A 351 -36.93 21.90 2.51
N THR A 352 -36.55 20.62 2.41
CA THR A 352 -35.24 20.16 2.86
C THR A 352 -34.19 20.79 1.95
N LEU A 353 -33.71 21.98 2.32
CA LEU A 353 -32.48 22.56 1.80
C LEU A 353 -31.37 21.53 2.03
N ARG A 354 -30.92 20.90 0.94
CA ARG A 354 -29.63 20.20 0.90
C ARG A 354 -28.58 21.23 1.28
N ALA A 355 -28.17 21.23 2.54
CA ALA A 355 -26.94 21.87 2.96
C ALA A 355 -25.81 21.19 2.18
N THR A 356 -25.32 21.86 1.13
CA THR A 356 -24.05 21.51 0.49
C THR A 356 -22.95 21.82 1.49
N THR A 357 -22.70 20.89 2.41
CA THR A 357 -21.44 20.84 3.15
C THR A 357 -20.33 20.65 2.11
N SER A 358 -19.50 21.67 1.91
CA SER A 358 -18.21 21.49 1.25
C SER A 358 -17.49 20.32 1.92
N PRO A 359 -16.99 19.32 1.17
CA PRO A 359 -16.30 18.20 1.78
C PRO A 359 -15.14 18.74 2.61
N ALA A 360 -15.03 18.31 3.87
CA ALA A 360 -13.90 18.69 4.70
C ALA A 360 -12.61 18.25 4.00
N GLU A 361 -11.71 19.19 3.74
CA GLU A 361 -10.45 18.87 3.07
C GLU A 361 -9.53 18.17 4.07
N VAL A 362 -9.31 16.88 3.81
CA VAL A 362 -8.34 16.09 4.56
C VAL A 362 -6.95 16.55 4.16
N ARG A 363 -6.18 17.03 5.13
CA ARG A 363 -4.77 17.40 4.93
C ARG A 363 -3.90 16.29 5.51
N LEU A 364 -3.09 15.70 4.64
CA LEU A 364 -2.13 14.67 5.02
C LEU A 364 -0.76 15.30 5.34
N GLU A 365 -0.10 14.71 6.32
CA GLU A 365 1.24 15.10 6.75
C GLU A 365 2.13 13.88 6.92
N LEU A 366 3.35 13.94 6.37
CA LEU A 366 4.44 13.03 6.70
C LEU A 366 5.39 13.77 7.63
N ALA A 367 5.63 13.23 8.82
CA ALA A 367 6.64 13.75 9.73
C ALA A 367 7.69 12.67 10.00
N PHE A 368 8.97 13.04 9.97
CA PHE A 368 10.07 12.14 10.29
C PHE A 368 11.01 12.77 11.31
N GLU A 369 11.56 11.93 12.17
CA GLU A 369 12.50 12.37 13.19
C GLU A 369 13.93 12.14 12.73
N TYR A 370 14.65 13.25 12.55
CA TYR A 370 15.95 13.26 11.88
C TYR A 370 17.08 13.56 12.86
N LEU A 371 18.16 12.79 12.78
CA LEU A 371 19.39 13.05 13.51
C LEU A 371 20.15 14.19 12.82
N ILE A 372 20.10 15.40 13.39
CA ILE A 372 20.76 16.61 12.86
C ILE A 372 22.25 16.58 13.19
N THR A 373 22.58 16.28 14.43
CA THR A 373 23.93 16.04 14.95
C THR A 373 23.86 14.87 15.93
N LYS A 374 25.00 14.30 16.34
CA LYS A 374 25.09 13.09 17.20
C LYS A 374 24.10 13.05 18.38
N ASP A 375 23.85 14.18 19.03
CA ASP A 375 22.95 14.27 20.20
C ASP A 375 21.68 15.09 19.97
N LYS A 376 21.34 15.39 18.70
CA LYS A 376 20.18 16.24 18.36
C LYS A 376 19.27 15.58 17.33
N LEU A 377 18.16 15.06 17.81
CA LEU A 377 17.02 14.64 16.99
C LEU A 377 16.04 15.82 16.81
N GLN A 378 15.50 15.96 15.61
CA GLN A 378 14.51 16.99 15.27
C GLN A 378 13.42 16.41 14.37
N TRP A 379 12.16 16.67 14.70
CA TRP A 379 11.05 16.37 13.81
C TRP A 379 10.97 17.39 12.66
N ILE A 380 10.80 16.87 11.46
CA ILE A 380 10.59 17.63 10.23
C ILE A 380 9.29 17.12 9.60
N SER A 381 8.43 18.04 9.18
CA SER A 381 7.08 17.76 8.71
C SER A 381 6.88 18.24 7.28
N ILE A 382 6.19 17.44 6.48
CA ILE A 382 5.80 17.71 5.10
C ILE A 382 4.28 17.58 5.01
N SER A 383 3.60 18.69 4.80
CA SER A 383 2.17 18.72 4.49
C SER A 383 1.97 18.55 2.98
N SER A 384 1.50 17.37 2.57
CA SER A 384 1.30 17.01 1.16
C SER A 384 0.18 15.99 1.01
N GLN A 385 -0.66 16.12 -0.02
CA GLN A 385 -1.63 15.09 -0.39
C GLN A 385 -0.96 13.77 -0.80
N GLN A 386 0.35 13.77 -1.06
CA GLN A 386 1.15 12.59 -1.38
C GLN A 386 2.01 12.09 -0.20
N ALA A 387 1.74 12.55 1.05
CA ALA A 387 2.49 12.14 2.25
C ALA A 387 2.56 10.62 2.42
N ILE A 388 1.47 9.91 2.11
CA ILE A 388 1.40 8.46 2.16
C ILE A 388 2.34 7.82 1.13
N MET A 389 2.36 8.33 -0.10
CA MET A 389 3.26 7.85 -1.13
C MET A 389 4.73 8.10 -0.76
N MET A 390 5.05 9.26 -0.18
CA MET A 390 6.39 9.53 0.37
C MET A 390 6.77 8.50 1.45
N SER A 391 5.85 8.16 2.36
CA SER A 391 6.07 7.12 3.37
C SER A 391 6.28 5.73 2.77
N ILE A 392 5.54 5.37 1.71
CA ILE A 392 5.74 4.11 0.97
C ILE A 392 7.14 4.09 0.33
N CYS A 393 7.61 5.22 -0.19
CA CYS A 393 8.96 5.31 -0.77
C CYS A 393 10.06 5.16 0.30
N LEU A 394 9.88 5.79 1.47
CA LEU A 394 10.79 5.61 2.62
C LEU A 394 10.89 4.14 3.03
N GLN A 395 9.74 3.48 3.24
CA GLN A 395 9.71 2.06 3.57
C GLN A 395 10.43 1.22 2.51
N GLY A 396 10.14 1.44 1.23
CA GLY A 396 10.78 0.70 0.14
C GLY A 396 12.30 0.87 0.06
N MET A 397 12.83 2.06 0.41
CA MET A 397 14.28 2.27 0.50
C MET A 397 14.89 1.54 1.70
N VAL A 398 14.19 1.52 2.85
CA VAL A 398 14.61 0.77 4.05
C VAL A 398 14.62 -0.72 3.77
N ASP A 399 13.56 -1.27 3.20
CA ASP A 399 13.45 -2.69 2.87
C ASP A 399 14.61 -3.12 1.95
N GLU A 400 14.90 -2.33 0.91
CA GLU A 400 16.01 -2.63 -0.01
C GLU A 400 17.38 -2.55 0.68
N LEU A 401 17.58 -1.60 1.60
CA LEU A 401 18.79 -1.50 2.41
C LEU A 401 18.98 -2.74 3.30
N MET A 402 17.91 -3.20 3.94
CA MET A 402 17.94 -4.36 4.82
C MET A 402 18.18 -5.67 4.05
N ILE A 403 17.60 -5.81 2.85
CA ILE A 403 17.88 -6.92 1.94
C ILE A 403 19.36 -6.95 1.57
N LYS A 404 19.97 -5.80 1.27
CA LYS A 404 21.41 -5.76 0.92
C LYS A 404 22.32 -6.04 2.10
N LYS A 405 21.99 -5.51 3.28
CA LYS A 405 22.76 -5.74 4.51
C LYS A 405 22.79 -7.23 4.88
N SER A 406 21.73 -7.98 4.58
CA SER A 406 21.66 -9.43 4.77
C SER A 406 22.28 -10.24 3.62
N GLY A 407 22.88 -9.60 2.61
CA GLY A 407 23.46 -10.28 1.44
C GLY A 407 22.41 -10.82 0.45
N GLY A 408 21.15 -10.43 0.62
CA GLY A 408 20.04 -10.80 -0.26
C GLY A 408 20.12 -10.05 -1.60
N LYS A 409 19.52 -10.66 -2.63
CA LYS A 409 19.23 -9.99 -3.91
C LYS A 409 17.72 -9.76 -3.99
N ILE A 410 17.28 -8.60 -4.47
CA ILE A 410 15.85 -8.29 -4.67
C ILE A 410 15.15 -9.39 -5.49
N ARG A 411 15.85 -9.91 -6.52
CA ARG A 411 15.43 -11.04 -7.34
C ARG A 411 15.13 -12.31 -6.54
N LYS A 412 15.94 -12.64 -5.53
CA LYS A 412 15.73 -13.84 -4.70
C LYS A 412 14.63 -13.63 -3.66
N ALA A 413 14.56 -12.44 -3.05
CA ALA A 413 13.54 -12.15 -2.03
C ALA A 413 12.12 -12.23 -2.62
N ARG A 414 11.85 -11.51 -3.72
CA ARG A 414 10.51 -11.49 -4.34
C ARG A 414 10.11 -12.84 -4.95
N LEU A 415 11.05 -13.61 -5.51
CA LEU A 415 10.77 -14.96 -6.01
C LEU A 415 10.52 -16.00 -4.91
N VAL A 416 11.18 -15.84 -3.74
CA VAL A 416 10.98 -16.73 -2.59
C VAL A 416 9.63 -16.44 -1.93
N GLU A 417 9.29 -15.17 -1.71
CA GLU A 417 7.97 -14.75 -1.23
C GLU A 417 6.84 -15.36 -2.08
N MET A 418 6.93 -15.23 -3.41
CA MET A 418 5.97 -15.82 -4.34
C MET A 418 5.87 -17.36 -4.27
N ARG A 419 7.00 -18.07 -4.22
CA ARG A 419 7.00 -19.54 -4.15
C ARG A 419 6.43 -20.04 -2.83
N GLU A 420 6.69 -19.33 -1.75
CA GLU A 420 6.12 -19.65 -0.45
C GLU A 420 4.61 -19.33 -0.40
N GLU A 421 4.16 -18.23 -0.99
CA GLU A 421 2.75 -17.83 -0.97
C GLU A 421 1.87 -18.72 -1.87
N LYS A 422 2.31 -19.04 -3.10
CA LYS A 422 1.62 -20.03 -3.96
C LYS A 422 1.54 -21.42 -3.29
N ASN A 423 2.59 -21.84 -2.58
CA ASN A 423 2.58 -23.12 -1.85
C ASN A 423 1.74 -23.08 -0.56
N ARG A 424 1.74 -21.97 0.19
CA ARG A 424 0.92 -21.78 1.40
C ARG A 424 -0.56 -21.69 1.06
N GLY A 425 -0.93 -20.99 -0.02
CA GLY A 425 -2.32 -20.95 -0.52
C GLY A 425 -2.88 -22.34 -0.83
N PHE A 426 -2.07 -23.21 -1.42
CA PHE A 426 -2.44 -24.61 -1.68
C PHE A 426 -2.64 -25.44 -0.40
N MET A 427 -1.77 -25.30 0.60
CA MET A 427 -1.87 -26.05 1.85
C MET A 427 -2.99 -25.54 2.79
N GLN A 428 -3.25 -24.23 2.80
CA GLN A 428 -4.28 -23.61 3.65
C GLN A 428 -5.70 -23.94 3.17
N CYS A 429 -5.92 -24.04 1.85
CA CYS A 429 -7.24 -24.36 1.28
C CYS A 429 -7.74 -25.76 1.64
N HIS A 430 -6.86 -26.74 1.86
CA HIS A 430 -7.26 -28.10 2.23
C HIS A 430 -7.72 -28.25 3.68
N LEU A 431 -7.43 -27.28 4.56
CA LEU A 431 -7.84 -27.32 5.97
C LEU A 431 -9.17 -26.60 6.25
N VAL A 432 -9.76 -25.89 5.27
CA VAL A 432 -11.03 -25.18 5.42
C VAL A 432 -12.12 -25.83 4.56
N ARG A 433 -12.68 -26.95 5.03
CA ARG A 433 -13.98 -27.43 4.52
C ARG A 433 -15.11 -26.68 5.23
N PRO A 434 -16.03 -26.00 4.53
CA PRO A 434 -17.23 -25.47 5.16
C PRO A 434 -18.19 -26.62 5.44
N GLN A 435 -18.47 -26.92 6.72
CA GLN A 435 -19.62 -27.75 7.09
C GLN A 435 -20.91 -26.97 6.81
N MET A 436 -21.46 -27.14 5.61
CA MET A 436 -22.86 -26.82 5.35
C MET A 436 -23.73 -27.89 6.03
N LYS A 437 -24.42 -27.50 7.09
CA LYS A 437 -25.57 -28.25 7.61
C LYS A 437 -26.69 -28.18 6.55
N ARG A 438 -26.86 -29.25 5.77
CA ARG A 438 -28.07 -29.44 4.96
C ARG A 438 -29.18 -29.98 5.85
N GLY A 439 -30.28 -29.23 5.92
CA GLY A 439 -31.54 -29.65 6.53
C GLY A 439 -32.10 -30.89 5.83
N ARG A 440 -32.71 -31.76 6.63
CA ARG A 440 -33.42 -32.96 6.19
C ARG A 440 -34.57 -32.58 5.26
N LEU A 441 -34.61 -33.17 4.07
CA LEU A 441 -35.85 -33.49 3.37
C LEU A 441 -35.73 -34.92 2.83
N SER A 442 -36.75 -35.70 3.15
CA SER A 442 -36.91 -37.12 2.86
C SER A 442 -37.63 -37.30 1.53
N SER A 443 -37.07 -38.13 0.63
CA SER A 443 -37.87 -38.94 -0.29
C SER A 443 -37.04 -40.09 -0.86
N ARG A 444 -37.46 -41.31 -0.53
CA ARG A 444 -37.09 -42.62 -1.10
C ARG A 444 -37.17 -42.62 -2.63
N VAL A 445 -36.21 -43.25 -3.30
CA VAL A 445 -36.43 -44.25 -4.36
C VAL A 445 -35.30 -45.28 -4.30
N GLU A 446 -35.67 -46.56 -4.15
CA GLU A 446 -34.82 -47.75 -4.23
C GLU A 446 -34.57 -48.13 -5.70
N PHE A 447 -33.42 -48.74 -6.04
CA PHE A 447 -33.39 -49.93 -6.91
C PHE A 447 -32.01 -50.64 -6.91
N SER A 448 -32.04 -51.90 -6.46
CA SER A 448 -31.32 -53.12 -6.86
C SER A 448 -29.84 -53.05 -7.34
N ASN A 449 -28.83 -53.58 -6.63
CA ASN A 449 -28.42 -54.99 -6.37
C ASN A 449 -27.47 -55.61 -7.43
N LYS A 450 -26.27 -55.99 -6.95
CA LYS A 450 -25.52 -57.25 -7.19
C LYS A 450 -24.07 -57.16 -7.75
N HIS A 451 -23.26 -58.03 -7.12
CA HIS A 451 -22.03 -58.71 -7.55
C HIS A 451 -20.66 -58.15 -7.12
N SER A 452 -19.92 -59.03 -6.44
CA SER A 452 -18.51 -59.04 -6.04
C SER A 452 -17.88 -60.36 -6.56
N PRO A 453 -16.58 -60.72 -6.39
CA PRO A 453 -15.31 -60.00 -6.12
C PRO A 453 -14.22 -60.36 -7.21
N PRO A 454 -12.87 -60.25 -7.02
CA PRO A 454 -12.06 -61.11 -6.13
C PRO A 454 -10.84 -60.44 -5.43
N GLN A 455 -10.19 -61.26 -4.57
CA GLN A 455 -9.11 -61.01 -3.60
C GLN A 455 -7.70 -60.87 -4.22
N SER A 456 -6.76 -60.20 -3.52
CA SER A 456 -5.55 -60.87 -2.96
C SER A 456 -4.55 -59.94 -2.23
N LYS A 457 -4.25 -60.36 -0.98
CA LYS A 457 -2.95 -60.48 -0.26
C LYS A 457 -2.00 -59.28 -0.04
N LEU A 458 -1.70 -59.05 1.25
CA LEU A 458 -0.38 -59.03 1.95
C LEU A 458 -0.44 -57.97 3.08
N SER A 459 -0.59 -58.35 4.35
CA SER A 459 0.47 -58.75 5.31
C SER A 459 0.85 -57.61 6.26
N SER A 460 0.54 -57.83 7.54
CA SER A 460 1.09 -57.17 8.72
C SER A 460 2.61 -57.17 8.77
N MET A 461 3.24 -56.16 9.37
CA MET A 461 4.21 -56.31 10.47
C MET A 461 4.51 -54.94 11.13
N SER A 462 4.57 -54.96 12.46
CA SER A 462 5.16 -53.94 13.33
C SER A 462 6.65 -54.27 13.53
N LEU A 463 7.49 -53.26 13.79
CA LEU A 463 8.42 -53.20 14.95
C LEU A 463 9.39 -51.99 14.89
N ARG A 464 9.43 -51.27 16.02
CA ARG A 464 10.58 -50.70 16.77
C ARG A 464 11.76 -50.03 16.02
N GLY A 465 11.87 -48.72 16.26
CA GLY A 465 12.97 -48.02 16.94
C GLY A 465 14.43 -48.39 16.65
N LEU A 466 15.17 -47.41 16.10
CA LEU A 466 16.59 -47.17 16.38
C LEU A 466 16.85 -45.65 16.39
N ALA A 467 17.60 -45.21 17.40
CA ALA A 467 18.11 -43.87 17.58
C ALA A 467 19.60 -43.82 17.15
N CYS A 468 20.04 -42.67 16.63
CA CYS A 468 21.37 -42.04 16.73
C CYS A 468 21.33 -40.80 15.80
N SER A 469 21.23 -39.57 16.30
CA SER A 469 22.24 -38.72 16.96
C SER A 469 23.14 -37.95 15.98
N ALA A 470 23.24 -36.64 16.26
CA ALA A 470 24.24 -35.64 15.84
C ALA A 470 24.26 -35.17 14.38
N LEU A 471 23.81 -33.91 14.17
CA LEU A 471 24.64 -32.76 13.76
C LEU A 471 23.73 -31.56 13.40
N VAL A 472 23.30 -30.81 14.42
CA VAL A 472 22.87 -29.41 14.23
C VAL A 472 23.44 -28.62 15.41
N GLY A 473 24.73 -28.33 15.33
CA GLY A 473 25.42 -27.42 16.22
C GLY A 473 25.49 -26.04 15.60
N GLY A 474 24.89 -25.06 16.28
CA GLY A 474 25.36 -23.68 16.29
C GLY A 474 24.98 -22.82 15.10
N LEU A 475 23.87 -22.08 15.24
CA LEU A 475 23.76 -20.65 14.91
C LEU A 475 22.55 -20.12 15.66
N ALA A 476 22.71 -19.95 16.98
CA ALA A 476 21.81 -19.12 17.76
C ALA A 476 22.09 -17.65 17.39
N SER A 477 21.35 -17.11 16.43
CA SER A 477 21.23 -15.66 16.33
C SER A 477 20.45 -15.19 17.54
N ARG A 478 21.10 -14.38 18.37
CA ARG A 478 20.50 -13.69 19.51
C ARG A 478 19.21 -13.01 19.04
N GLY A 479 18.08 -13.46 19.57
CA GLY A 479 16.81 -12.78 19.39
C GLY A 479 16.94 -11.35 19.87
N SER A 480 16.78 -10.39 18.96
CA SER A 480 16.52 -9.01 19.34
C SER A 480 15.19 -9.03 20.08
N GLN A 481 15.23 -8.61 21.35
CA GLN A 481 14.03 -8.40 22.14
C GLN A 481 13.17 -7.39 21.39
N VAL A 482 12.02 -7.83 20.90
CA VAL A 482 10.92 -6.96 20.49
C VAL A 482 10.52 -6.18 21.74
N ARG A 483 11.03 -4.96 21.87
CA ARG A 483 10.45 -3.97 22.79
C ARG A 483 9.09 -3.62 22.21
N GLY A 484 8.04 -3.92 22.96
CA GLY A 484 6.67 -3.60 22.56
C GLY A 484 6.55 -2.12 22.23
N GLY A 485 6.33 -1.83 20.95
CA GLY A 485 6.05 -0.49 20.46
C GLY A 485 4.78 0.04 21.13
N SER A 486 4.91 1.19 21.76
CA SER A 486 3.80 2.05 22.17
C SER A 486 2.87 2.28 20.97
N GLY A 487 1.55 2.09 21.17
CA GLY A 487 0.52 2.18 20.13
C GLY A 487 0.25 3.58 19.58
N ASP A 488 1.30 4.31 19.18
CA ASP A 488 1.27 5.73 18.78
C ASP A 488 1.52 5.92 17.26
N GLY A 489 1.34 4.88 16.45
CA GLY A 489 1.28 4.98 14.98
C GLY A 489 2.61 5.32 14.26
N TYR A 490 3.75 5.22 14.94
CA TYR A 490 5.07 5.39 14.32
C TYR A 490 5.48 4.16 13.49
N LEU A 491 6.21 4.40 12.40
CA LEU A 491 6.99 3.39 11.70
C LEU A 491 8.45 3.52 12.14
N GLU A 492 8.97 2.49 12.80
CA GLU A 492 10.37 2.39 13.18
C GLU A 492 11.25 2.17 11.93
N ASN A 493 12.45 2.73 11.94
CA ASN A 493 13.40 2.57 10.86
C ASN A 493 14.54 1.63 11.25
N ASP A 494 14.48 0.39 10.78
CA ASP A 494 15.52 -0.62 11.05
C ASP A 494 16.90 -0.22 10.48
N ALA A 495 16.95 0.66 9.48
CA ALA A 495 18.22 1.18 8.95
C ALA A 495 18.93 2.14 9.92
N PHE A 496 18.22 2.68 10.93
CA PHE A 496 18.77 3.62 11.91
C PHE A 496 19.70 2.95 12.93
N GLU A 497 19.46 1.69 13.28
CA GLU A 497 20.29 0.95 14.26
C GLU A 497 21.69 0.60 13.72
N GLY A 498 21.95 0.85 12.43
CA GLY A 498 23.19 0.53 11.74
C GLY A 498 24.13 1.71 11.48
N ILE A 499 23.87 2.89 12.04
CA ILE A 499 24.69 4.11 11.83
C ILE A 499 26.13 3.83 12.27
N GLY A 500 27.08 3.91 11.33
CA GLY A 500 28.52 3.93 11.61
C GLY A 500 29.02 5.35 11.87
N ASP A 501 30.28 5.49 12.31
CA ASP A 501 30.91 6.81 12.49
C ASP A 501 30.93 7.65 11.18
N ASP A 502 30.90 7.00 10.01
CA ASP A 502 30.83 7.65 8.69
C ASP A 502 29.47 8.31 8.39
N ASP A 503 28.42 7.91 9.10
CA ASP A 503 27.05 8.42 8.95
C ASP A 503 26.70 9.54 9.94
N LEU A 504 27.61 9.88 10.88
CA LEU A 504 27.45 10.93 11.91
C LEU A 504 28.04 12.26 11.47
#